data_AF-A0A212KCG8-F1
#
_entry.id   AF-A0A212KCG8-F1
#
_cell.length_a   1.000
_cell.length_b   1.000
_cell.length_c   1.000
_cell.angle_alpha   90.00
_cell.angle_beta   90.00
_cell.angle_gamma   90.00
#
_symmetry.space_group_name_H-M   'P 1'
#
loop_
_entity.id
_entity.type
_entity.pdbx_description
1 polymer ?
#
loop_
_entity_poly.entity_id
_entity_poly.type
_entity_poly.pdbx_seq_one_letter_code
_entity_poly.pdbx_strand_id
1 'polypeptide(L)'
;MIRKVFLFAVFVFSGIAAAHLPAVFGDEAFAASRPVRVIYGFDREFAPFSFEDPGGKPVGFEVEIVEAIFSGSASLVSRPLQWDIIPVELGQGVVTITSGMVKTEERTKSFLFSDMPTLSLQVRLFTKNYNRYPNATFLRGQRVAVEQGSYQHRLLQNFGGINIKPFKDKVTPLKALFNDEVEAYCGPVQSAYYYMGKLGYSGMSTLGTPLGITELRIAVNRDRGDILRMVNDGMKMLVESGEYDRIYRKWFVQDLNADESLKLLNAAKEATLPAYTPYSRQTRGAAVLTATGQIYKGSAVENSDKALSVTAVTAALANAIGSADIEIKAVICVDADGRPVPVSPEERQRLLEFGRGILVLNFDEAGLLTGTMAGAGLPPAGAPGPRAAL
;
A
#
# COMPACT_ATOMS: atom_id res chain seq x y z
N MET A 1 18.07 -54.90 -73.81
CA MET A 1 18.24 -53.42 -73.78
C MET A 1 18.80 -53.05 -72.41
N ILE A 2 20.12 -52.89 -72.24
CA ILE A 2 20.84 -51.58 -72.30
C ILE A 2 20.20 -50.62 -71.27
N ARG A 3 20.78 -50.15 -70.16
CA ARG A 3 22.12 -49.67 -69.72
C ARG A 3 21.92 -49.31 -68.21
N LYS A 4 22.88 -49.08 -67.30
CA LYS A 4 24.27 -48.60 -67.37
C LYS A 4 24.92 -48.80 -65.98
N VAL A 5 26.15 -49.27 -66.00
CA VAL A 5 27.14 -49.24 -64.91
C VAL A 5 27.75 -47.82 -64.86
N PHE A 6 28.12 -47.34 -63.67
CA PHE A 6 29.29 -46.46 -63.51
C PHE A 6 30.02 -46.74 -62.19
N LEU A 7 31.34 -46.81 -62.34
CA LEU A 7 32.38 -47.21 -61.39
C LEU A 7 33.29 -45.98 -61.12
N PHE A 8 34.24 -46.13 -60.20
CA PHE A 8 35.38 -45.25 -59.83
C PHE A 8 35.17 -44.33 -58.60
N ALA A 9 36.15 -44.10 -57.73
CA ALA A 9 37.43 -44.75 -57.42
C ALA A 9 38.02 -44.09 -56.16
N VAL A 10 38.93 -44.82 -55.55
CA VAL A 10 39.74 -44.52 -54.36
C VAL A 10 40.68 -43.32 -54.57
N PHE A 11 40.85 -42.51 -53.53
CA PHE A 11 42.09 -41.76 -53.28
C PHE A 11 42.58 -42.02 -51.84
N VAL A 12 43.79 -42.54 -51.72
CA VAL A 12 44.59 -42.61 -50.49
C VAL A 12 45.63 -41.50 -50.59
N PHE A 13 45.80 -40.70 -49.53
CA PHE A 13 47.11 -40.12 -49.19
C PHE A 13 47.24 -39.93 -47.67
N SER A 14 48.40 -40.36 -47.18
CA SER A 14 48.91 -40.42 -45.81
C SER A 14 49.39 -39.07 -45.26
N GLY A 15 49.36 -38.88 -43.94
CA GLY A 15 50.13 -37.80 -43.29
C GLY A 15 49.87 -37.62 -41.78
N ILE A 16 50.82 -38.12 -40.99
CA ILE A 16 51.01 -38.12 -39.52
C ILE A 16 50.87 -36.74 -38.82
N ALA A 17 50.26 -36.70 -37.62
CA ALA A 17 50.82 -36.05 -36.42
C ALA A 17 49.94 -36.31 -35.17
N ALA A 18 50.50 -37.02 -34.20
CA ALA A 18 49.93 -37.17 -32.86
C ALA A 18 50.18 -35.89 -32.04
N ALA A 19 49.13 -35.35 -31.43
CA ALA A 19 49.22 -34.31 -30.41
C ALA A 19 48.50 -34.80 -29.15
N HIS A 20 49.25 -34.93 -28.06
CA HIS A 20 48.78 -35.24 -26.72
C HIS A 20 47.85 -34.12 -26.21
N LEU A 21 46.60 -34.46 -25.88
CA LEU A 21 45.73 -33.62 -25.08
C LEU A 21 45.82 -34.07 -23.60
N PRO A 22 46.10 -33.16 -22.66
CA PRO A 22 46.17 -33.51 -21.25
C PRO A 22 44.78 -33.76 -20.68
N ALA A 23 44.67 -34.76 -19.80
CA ALA A 23 43.50 -35.01 -18.99
C ALA A 23 43.25 -33.81 -18.06
N VAL A 24 42.15 -33.10 -18.29
CA VAL A 24 41.65 -32.08 -17.36
C VAL A 24 40.74 -32.78 -16.36
N PHE A 25 41.22 -32.83 -15.12
CA PHE A 25 40.45 -33.09 -13.91
C PHE A 25 39.33 -32.05 -13.74
N GLY A 26 38.17 -32.50 -13.26
CA GLY A 26 37.26 -31.66 -12.49
C GLY A 26 35.86 -31.52 -13.06
N ASP A 27 35.05 -32.56 -12.93
CA ASP A 27 33.60 -32.42 -12.84
C ASP A 27 33.25 -31.63 -11.55
N GLU A 28 33.27 -30.30 -11.61
CA GLU A 28 32.43 -29.52 -10.70
C GLU A 28 31.01 -29.54 -11.26
N ALA A 29 30.30 -30.61 -10.91
CA ALA A 29 28.86 -30.63 -10.99
C ALA A 29 28.32 -29.42 -10.20
N PHE A 30 27.70 -28.48 -10.92
CA PHE A 30 26.80 -27.49 -10.35
C PHE A 30 25.67 -28.26 -9.66
N ALA A 31 25.88 -28.64 -8.40
CA ALA A 31 24.81 -29.12 -7.55
C ALA A 31 23.84 -27.96 -7.43
N ALA A 32 22.68 -28.05 -8.10
CA ALA A 32 21.59 -27.11 -7.93
C ALA A 32 21.31 -27.04 -6.41
N SER A 33 21.77 -25.97 -5.76
CA SER A 33 21.60 -25.77 -4.33
C SER A 33 20.10 -25.89 -4.05
N ARG A 34 19.72 -26.81 -3.16
CA ARG A 34 18.31 -26.94 -2.77
C ARG A 34 17.79 -25.56 -2.39
N PRO A 35 16.65 -25.12 -2.93
CA PRO A 35 16.12 -23.80 -2.63
C PRO A 35 15.95 -23.66 -1.12
N VAL A 36 16.41 -22.53 -0.57
CA VAL A 36 16.30 -22.23 0.86
C VAL A 36 14.83 -22.33 1.25
N ARG A 37 14.52 -23.09 2.30
CA ARG A 37 13.14 -23.23 2.79
C ARG A 37 12.82 -22.10 3.76
N VAL A 38 11.70 -21.43 3.53
CA VAL A 38 11.18 -20.33 4.36
C VAL A 38 9.78 -20.71 4.82
N ILE A 39 9.59 -20.81 6.14
CA ILE A 39 8.27 -21.01 6.74
C ILE A 39 7.72 -19.63 7.12
N TYR A 40 6.65 -19.21 6.48
CA TYR A 40 5.97 -17.95 6.73
C TYR A 40 4.78 -18.17 7.66
N GLY A 41 4.91 -17.76 8.92
CA GLY A 41 3.82 -17.75 9.89
C GLY A 41 3.05 -16.44 9.79
N PHE A 42 1.75 -16.49 9.57
CA PHE A 42 0.92 -15.29 9.45
C PHE A 42 -0.35 -15.38 10.30
N ASP A 43 -0.89 -14.23 10.68
CA ASP A 43 -2.15 -14.16 11.42
C ASP A 43 -3.29 -14.51 10.48
N ARG A 44 -4.00 -15.60 10.73
CA ARG A 44 -5.09 -16.04 9.84
C ARG A 44 -6.33 -15.15 9.89
N GLU A 45 -6.41 -14.21 10.81
CA GLU A 45 -7.59 -13.36 11.04
C GLU A 45 -7.35 -11.87 10.73
N PHE A 46 -6.19 -11.50 10.17
CA PHE A 46 -5.80 -10.10 9.99
C PHE A 46 -6.16 -9.56 8.59
N ALA A 47 -7.41 -9.71 8.19
CA ALA A 47 -7.89 -9.19 6.91
C ALA A 47 -7.87 -7.65 6.86
N PRO A 48 -7.51 -7.03 5.70
CA PRO A 48 -7.12 -7.66 4.42
C PRO A 48 -5.61 -7.93 4.25
N PHE A 49 -4.82 -7.91 5.32
CA PHE A 49 -3.35 -7.97 5.26
C PHE A 49 -2.84 -9.40 5.13
N SER A 50 -3.19 -10.26 6.08
CA SER A 50 -2.92 -11.69 6.01
C SER A 50 -4.09 -12.41 6.66
N PHE A 51 -4.71 -13.35 5.94
CA PHE A 51 -5.87 -14.10 6.43
C PHE A 51 -6.10 -15.34 5.58
N GLU A 52 -6.96 -16.24 6.06
CA GLU A 52 -7.48 -17.35 5.26
C GLU A 52 -8.81 -16.95 4.62
N ASP A 53 -8.96 -17.21 3.31
CA ASP A 53 -10.27 -17.11 2.67
C ASP A 53 -11.20 -18.24 3.17
N PRO A 54 -12.51 -18.24 2.83
CA PRO A 54 -13.42 -19.30 3.25
C PRO A 54 -13.01 -20.72 2.83
N GLY A 55 -12.13 -20.87 1.84
CA GLY A 55 -11.57 -22.14 1.39
C GLY A 55 -10.28 -22.55 2.12
N GLY A 56 -9.80 -21.76 3.10
CA GLY A 56 -8.57 -22.02 3.82
C GLY A 56 -7.31 -21.61 3.05
N LYS A 57 -7.43 -20.85 1.96
CA LYS A 57 -6.27 -20.37 1.21
C LYS A 57 -5.68 -19.12 1.88
N PRO A 58 -4.36 -19.04 2.09
CA PRO A 58 -3.69 -17.80 2.47
C PRO A 58 -3.93 -16.71 1.42
N VAL A 59 -4.46 -15.57 1.84
CA VAL A 59 -4.72 -14.40 1.01
C VAL A 59 -4.44 -13.12 1.79
N GLY A 60 -4.20 -12.03 1.07
CA GLY A 60 -4.02 -10.71 1.67
C GLY A 60 -2.84 -9.95 1.09
N PHE A 61 -2.81 -8.66 1.38
CA PHE A 61 -1.74 -7.77 0.95
C PHE A 61 -0.34 -8.25 1.39
N GLU A 62 -0.16 -8.56 2.67
CA GLU A 62 1.14 -9.02 3.20
C GLU A 62 1.48 -10.44 2.74
N VAL A 63 0.47 -11.29 2.46
CA VAL A 63 0.70 -12.60 1.84
C VAL A 63 1.29 -12.43 0.45
N GLU A 64 0.69 -11.60 -0.40
CA GLU A 64 1.20 -11.35 -1.76
C GLU A 64 2.57 -10.66 -1.77
N ILE A 65 2.83 -9.75 -0.82
CA ILE A 65 4.16 -9.15 -0.67
C ILE A 65 5.21 -10.22 -0.33
N VAL A 66 4.94 -11.10 0.64
CA VAL A 66 5.88 -12.16 1.03
C VAL A 66 6.08 -13.17 -0.11
N GLU A 67 5.01 -13.57 -0.79
CA GLU A 67 5.09 -14.44 -1.98
C GLU A 67 5.95 -13.80 -3.07
N ALA A 68 5.78 -12.51 -3.34
CA ALA A 68 6.55 -11.80 -4.36
C ALA A 68 8.04 -11.66 -4.00
N ILE A 69 8.38 -11.44 -2.73
CA ILE A 69 9.78 -11.40 -2.24
C ILE A 69 10.50 -12.73 -2.51
N PHE A 70 9.83 -13.86 -2.25
CA PHE A 70 10.46 -15.17 -2.31
C PHE A 70 10.25 -15.91 -3.65
N SER A 71 9.51 -15.32 -4.58
CA SER A 71 9.25 -15.88 -5.91
C SER A 71 10.55 -16.19 -6.64
N GLY A 72 10.79 -17.47 -6.93
CA GLY A 72 12.00 -17.95 -7.62
C GLY A 72 13.29 -17.95 -6.79
N SER A 73 13.29 -17.42 -5.57
CA SER A 73 14.49 -17.33 -4.71
C SER A 73 14.48 -18.31 -3.52
N ALA A 74 13.29 -18.75 -3.08
CA ALA A 74 13.12 -19.69 -1.97
C ALA A 74 11.91 -20.60 -2.14
N SER A 75 11.89 -21.71 -1.40
CA SER A 75 10.68 -22.51 -1.21
C SER A 75 9.89 -21.95 -0.02
N LEU A 76 8.83 -21.21 -0.33
CA LEU A 76 7.95 -20.61 0.67
C LEU A 76 6.85 -21.60 1.10
N VAL A 77 6.68 -21.78 2.41
CA VAL A 77 5.59 -22.56 3.02
C VAL A 77 4.79 -21.65 3.96
N SER A 78 3.57 -21.30 3.57
CA SER A 78 2.67 -20.49 4.39
C SER A 78 2.04 -21.34 5.49
N ARG A 79 2.07 -20.83 6.73
CA ARG A 79 1.52 -21.47 7.92
C ARG A 79 0.56 -20.49 8.61
N PRO A 80 -0.76 -20.73 8.54
CA PRO A 80 -1.74 -19.90 9.24
C PRO A 80 -1.62 -20.12 10.75
N LEU A 81 -1.62 -19.06 11.55
CA LEU A 81 -1.50 -19.10 13.01
C LEU A 81 -2.46 -18.09 13.64
N GLN A 82 -2.68 -18.21 14.95
CA GLN A 82 -3.21 -17.10 15.75
C GLN A 82 -2.05 -16.19 16.15
N TRP A 83 -2.32 -14.87 16.22
CA TRP A 83 -1.29 -13.88 16.51
C TRP A 83 -0.44 -14.20 17.74
N ASP A 84 -1.05 -14.66 18.84
CA ASP A 84 -0.35 -14.92 20.10
C ASP A 84 0.67 -16.09 20.00
N ILE A 85 0.53 -16.97 19.01
CA ILE A 85 1.44 -18.10 18.77
C ILE A 85 2.64 -17.68 17.92
N ILE A 86 2.48 -16.67 17.05
CA ILE A 86 3.48 -16.26 16.08
C ILE A 86 4.82 -15.88 16.72
N PRO A 87 4.89 -14.99 17.74
CA PRO A 87 6.17 -14.64 18.37
C PRO A 87 6.88 -15.85 18.99
N VAL A 88 6.13 -16.80 19.54
CA VAL A 88 6.68 -18.02 20.17
C VAL A 88 7.33 -18.90 19.11
N GLU A 89 6.61 -19.22 18.04
CA GLU A 89 7.11 -20.08 16.97
C GLU A 89 8.24 -19.43 16.16
N LEU A 90 8.18 -18.10 15.98
CA LEU A 90 9.26 -17.34 15.37
C LEU A 90 10.52 -17.39 16.24
N GLY A 91 10.40 -17.25 17.57
CA GLY A 91 11.53 -17.32 18.49
C GLY A 91 12.17 -18.71 18.55
N GLN A 92 11.35 -19.76 18.44
CA GLN A 92 11.82 -21.16 18.40
C GLN A 92 12.39 -21.56 17.03
N GLY A 93 12.26 -20.73 15.99
CA GLY A 93 12.70 -21.04 14.64
C GLY A 93 11.80 -22.03 13.89
N VAL A 94 10.65 -22.38 14.48
CA VAL A 94 9.59 -23.18 13.83
C VAL A 94 9.01 -22.42 12.64
N VAL A 95 8.82 -21.12 12.81
CA VAL A 95 8.53 -20.16 11.74
C VAL A 95 9.81 -19.40 11.43
N THR A 96 10.10 -19.20 10.14
CA THR A 96 11.28 -18.44 9.68
C THR A 96 11.01 -16.95 9.69
N ILE A 97 9.83 -16.55 9.20
CA ILE A 97 9.43 -15.14 9.07
C ILE A 97 7.95 -14.95 9.43
N THR A 98 7.61 -13.73 9.81
CA THR A 98 6.22 -13.27 9.91
C THR A 98 6.11 -11.82 9.42
N SER A 99 4.94 -11.45 8.89
CA SER A 99 4.60 -10.08 8.49
C SER A 99 3.70 -9.44 9.56
N GLY A 100 3.31 -8.18 9.40
CA GLY A 100 2.38 -7.53 10.31
C GLY A 100 2.94 -7.21 11.71
N MET A 101 4.26 -7.35 11.93
CA MET A 101 4.85 -7.14 13.25
C MET A 101 5.41 -5.74 13.44
N VAL A 102 4.94 -5.06 14.48
CA VAL A 102 5.52 -3.79 14.94
C VAL A 102 6.87 -4.04 15.60
N LYS A 103 7.89 -3.30 15.16
CA LYS A 103 9.23 -3.30 15.76
C LYS A 103 9.22 -2.51 17.07
N THR A 104 9.55 -3.17 18.17
CA THR A 104 9.68 -2.57 19.50
C THR A 104 11.04 -2.92 20.10
N GLU A 105 11.53 -2.14 21.07
CA GLU A 105 12.80 -2.43 21.75
C GLU A 105 12.81 -3.85 22.32
N GLU A 106 11.72 -4.28 22.95
CA GLU A 106 11.56 -5.64 23.48
C GLU A 106 11.71 -6.69 22.38
N ARG A 107 10.99 -6.54 21.26
CA ARG A 107 11.02 -7.52 20.17
C ARG A 107 12.36 -7.55 19.44
N THR A 108 13.10 -6.45 19.39
CA THR A 108 14.45 -6.44 18.81
C THR A 108 15.47 -7.24 19.60
N LYS A 109 15.17 -7.62 20.85
CA LYS A 109 15.98 -8.57 21.64
C LYS A 109 15.79 -10.02 21.18
N SER A 110 14.68 -10.32 20.51
CA SER A 110 14.30 -11.68 20.11
C SER A 110 14.29 -11.89 18.60
N PHE A 111 14.08 -10.86 17.79
CA PHE A 111 13.89 -10.98 16.34
C PHE A 111 14.72 -9.96 15.55
N LEU A 112 14.94 -10.28 14.28
CA LEU A 112 15.41 -9.34 13.27
C LEU A 112 14.20 -8.71 12.56
N PHE A 113 14.37 -7.52 11.98
CA PHE A 113 13.30 -6.79 11.30
C PHE A 113 13.78 -6.23 9.97
N SER A 114 12.90 -6.27 8.96
CA SER A 114 13.15 -5.64 7.67
C SER A 114 13.45 -4.15 7.81
N ASP A 115 14.29 -3.62 6.91
CA ASP A 115 14.70 -2.20 6.89
C ASP A 115 13.56 -1.29 6.45
N MET A 116 12.80 -1.73 5.44
CA MET A 116 11.56 -1.08 5.03
C MET A 116 10.36 -1.73 5.74
N PRO A 117 9.35 -0.95 6.15
CA PRO A 117 8.07 -1.50 6.55
C PRO A 117 7.32 -2.08 5.35
N THR A 118 6.39 -2.99 5.58
CA THR A 118 5.43 -3.46 4.58
C THR A 118 4.31 -2.44 4.37
N LEU A 119 3.94 -1.73 5.44
CA LEU A 119 2.85 -0.77 5.47
C LEU A 119 2.95 0.16 6.70
N SER A 120 2.50 1.41 6.55
CA SER A 120 2.09 2.25 7.68
C SER A 120 0.60 2.09 7.97
N LEU A 121 0.28 1.46 9.10
CA LEU A 121 -1.08 1.21 9.55
C LEU A 121 -1.58 2.37 10.40
N GLN A 122 -2.62 3.06 9.91
CA GLN A 122 -3.29 4.11 10.66
C GLN A 122 -4.46 3.53 11.46
N VAL A 123 -4.54 3.86 12.74
CA VAL A 123 -5.70 3.62 13.59
C VAL A 123 -6.52 4.90 13.66
N ARG A 124 -7.77 4.84 13.20
CA ARG A 124 -8.67 6.01 13.16
C ARG A 124 -9.99 5.70 13.83
N LEU A 125 -10.69 6.77 14.16
CA LEU A 125 -12.09 6.75 14.58
C LEU A 125 -12.96 6.92 13.34
N PHE A 126 -14.05 6.18 13.27
CA PHE A 126 -15.05 6.22 12.21
C PHE A 126 -16.39 6.64 12.80
N THR A 127 -17.16 7.47 12.09
CA THR A 127 -18.51 7.86 12.49
C THR A 127 -19.45 7.98 11.28
N LYS A 128 -20.76 7.91 11.53
CA LYS A 128 -21.80 8.28 10.55
C LYS A 128 -22.15 9.77 10.58
N ASN A 129 -21.72 10.49 11.62
CA ASN A 129 -22.11 11.89 11.85
C ASN A 129 -20.87 12.78 12.08
N TYR A 130 -20.09 12.99 11.02
CA TYR A 130 -18.86 13.78 11.08
C TYR A 130 -19.13 15.19 11.65
N ASN A 131 -20.20 15.86 11.21
CA ASN A 131 -20.54 17.22 11.65
C ASN A 131 -20.75 17.33 13.16
N ARG A 132 -21.20 16.25 13.81
CA ARG A 132 -21.34 16.20 15.27
C ARG A 132 -20.03 15.89 15.99
N TYR A 133 -19.12 15.16 15.34
CA TYR A 133 -17.88 14.66 15.94
C TYR A 133 -16.66 14.96 15.06
N PRO A 134 -16.27 16.22 14.84
CA PRO A 134 -15.21 16.54 13.88
C PRO A 134 -13.83 16.01 14.25
N ASN A 135 -13.59 15.69 15.53
CA ASN A 135 -12.35 15.09 16.00
C ASN A 135 -12.56 14.25 17.28
N ALA A 136 -11.53 13.51 17.68
CA ALA A 136 -11.55 12.58 18.81
C ALA A 136 -12.00 13.22 20.14
N THR A 137 -11.74 14.52 20.35
CA THR A 137 -12.12 15.22 21.59
C THR A 137 -13.64 15.29 21.76
N PHE A 138 -14.40 15.40 20.67
CA PHE A 138 -15.87 15.46 20.70
C PHE A 138 -16.52 14.10 21.02
N LEU A 139 -15.75 13.01 21.03
CA LEU A 139 -16.22 11.69 21.45
C LEU A 139 -16.08 11.45 22.96
N ARG A 140 -15.60 12.42 23.74
CA ARG A 140 -15.60 12.29 25.20
C ARG A 140 -17.03 12.13 25.73
N GLY A 141 -17.22 11.15 26.61
CA GLY A 141 -18.51 10.70 27.13
C GLY A 141 -19.34 9.87 26.15
N GLN A 142 -18.97 9.81 24.87
CA GLN A 142 -19.70 9.04 23.85
C GLN A 142 -19.26 7.58 23.81
N ARG A 143 -20.12 6.72 23.29
CA ARG A 143 -19.88 5.28 23.16
C ARG A 143 -19.03 5.06 21.92
N VAL A 144 -17.88 4.39 22.10
CA VAL A 144 -16.97 4.07 21.00
C VAL A 144 -16.70 2.57 21.01
N ALA A 145 -17.05 1.90 19.92
CA ALA A 145 -16.81 0.48 19.74
C ALA A 145 -15.36 0.19 19.35
N VAL A 146 -14.79 -0.89 19.89
CA VAL A 146 -13.44 -1.34 19.57
C VAL A 146 -13.31 -2.86 19.77
N GLU A 147 -12.38 -3.50 19.07
CA GLU A 147 -12.00 -4.88 19.33
C GLU A 147 -11.32 -5.00 20.71
N GLN A 148 -11.79 -5.94 21.54
CA GLN A 148 -11.30 -6.16 22.88
C GLN A 148 -9.86 -6.67 22.86
N GLY A 149 -9.01 -6.05 23.69
CA GLY A 149 -7.60 -6.45 23.85
C GLY A 149 -6.68 -6.01 22.72
N SER A 150 -7.21 -5.33 21.70
CA SER A 150 -6.43 -4.87 20.56
C SER A 150 -5.51 -3.68 20.90
N TYR A 151 -4.61 -3.36 19.98
CA TYR A 151 -3.82 -2.12 20.07
C TYR A 151 -4.71 -0.87 20.10
N GLN A 152 -5.79 -0.85 19.32
CA GLN A 152 -6.70 0.31 19.27
C GLN A 152 -7.46 0.48 20.58
N HIS A 153 -7.78 -0.62 21.27
CA HIS A 153 -8.39 -0.57 22.60
C HIS A 153 -7.49 0.16 23.60
N ARG A 154 -6.19 -0.14 23.59
CA ARG A 154 -5.20 0.55 24.45
C ARG A 154 -5.04 2.02 24.09
N LEU A 155 -5.05 2.36 22.79
CA LEU A 155 -5.02 3.76 22.36
C LEU A 155 -6.22 4.56 22.89
N LEU A 156 -7.43 4.00 22.83
CA LEU A 156 -8.63 4.64 23.38
C LEU A 156 -8.56 4.79 24.90
N GLN A 157 -8.06 3.77 25.62
CA GLN A 157 -7.87 3.84 27.07
C GLN A 157 -6.91 4.96 27.46
N ASN A 158 -5.78 5.07 26.75
CA ASN A 158 -4.78 6.11 26.96
C ASN A 158 -5.30 7.51 26.60
N PHE A 159 -6.14 7.62 25.55
CA PHE A 159 -6.78 8.89 25.18
C PHE A 159 -7.71 9.41 26.29
N GLY A 160 -8.41 8.49 26.96
CA GLY A 160 -9.23 8.78 28.14
C GLY A 160 -10.52 9.54 27.86
N GLY A 161 -11.46 9.46 28.80
CA GLY A 161 -12.72 10.20 28.75
C GLY A 161 -13.75 9.68 27.74
N ILE A 162 -13.53 8.53 27.11
CA ILE A 162 -14.46 7.88 26.17
C ILE A 162 -15.18 6.71 26.87
N ASN A 163 -16.47 6.49 26.57
CA ASN A 163 -17.22 5.30 27.02
C ASN A 163 -16.91 4.12 26.08
N ILE A 164 -15.82 3.42 26.34
CA ILE A 164 -15.35 2.33 25.47
C ILE A 164 -16.31 1.13 25.54
N LYS A 165 -16.73 0.64 24.36
CA LYS A 165 -17.54 -0.57 24.17
C LYS A 165 -16.67 -1.65 23.51
N PRO A 166 -16.03 -2.55 24.29
CA PRO A 166 -15.20 -3.61 23.75
C PRO A 166 -16.05 -4.77 23.22
N PHE A 167 -15.66 -5.34 22.07
CA PHE A 167 -16.27 -6.55 21.51
C PHE A 167 -15.21 -7.63 21.27
N LYS A 168 -15.59 -8.90 21.34
CA LYS A 168 -14.64 -10.02 21.25
C LYS A 168 -14.14 -10.31 19.83
N ASP A 169 -14.84 -9.83 18.81
CA ASP A 169 -14.53 -10.09 17.41
C ASP A 169 -14.31 -8.79 16.62
N LYS A 170 -13.70 -8.91 15.43
CA LYS A 170 -13.28 -7.79 14.59
C LYS A 170 -14.42 -7.05 13.89
N VAL A 171 -15.59 -7.70 13.72
CA VAL A 171 -16.64 -7.22 12.81
C VAL A 171 -17.80 -6.58 13.58
N THR A 172 -18.16 -7.12 14.74
CA THR A 172 -19.26 -6.61 15.57
C THR A 172 -19.08 -5.15 16.00
N PRO A 173 -17.86 -4.63 16.35
CA PRO A 173 -17.66 -3.21 16.59
C PRO A 173 -18.14 -2.30 15.45
N LEU A 174 -17.85 -2.69 14.21
CA LEU A 174 -18.23 -1.93 13.01
C LEU A 174 -19.74 -2.02 12.76
N LYS A 175 -20.35 -3.19 12.99
CA LYS A 175 -21.81 -3.38 12.91
C LYS A 175 -22.55 -2.51 13.94
N ALA A 176 -22.02 -2.41 15.16
CA ALA A 176 -22.60 -1.56 16.20
C ALA A 176 -22.64 -0.08 15.78
N LEU A 177 -21.58 0.41 15.10
CA LEU A 177 -21.60 1.76 14.53
C LEU A 177 -22.65 1.89 13.42
N PHE A 178 -22.70 0.92 12.50
CA PHE A 178 -23.65 0.94 11.40
C PHE A 178 -25.11 1.00 11.88
N ASN A 179 -25.43 0.24 12.93
CA ASN A 179 -26.75 0.15 13.56
C ASN A 179 -27.07 1.29 14.54
N ASP A 180 -26.23 2.33 14.64
CA ASP A 180 -26.40 3.46 15.57
C ASP A 180 -26.39 3.06 17.08
N GLU A 181 -25.80 1.91 17.40
CA GLU A 181 -25.62 1.42 18.79
C GLU A 181 -24.45 2.11 19.50
N VAL A 182 -23.55 2.74 18.74
CA VAL A 182 -22.43 3.55 19.22
C VAL A 182 -22.23 4.78 18.32
N GLU A 183 -21.58 5.81 18.84
CA GLU A 183 -21.32 7.06 18.11
C GLU A 183 -20.10 6.95 17.17
N ALA A 184 -19.15 6.09 17.50
CA ALA A 184 -17.97 5.84 16.69
C ALA A 184 -17.43 4.40 16.83
N TYR A 185 -16.62 4.00 15.85
CA TYR A 185 -15.83 2.77 15.86
C TYR A 185 -14.35 3.15 15.77
N CYS A 186 -13.46 2.46 16.50
CA CYS A 186 -12.02 2.63 16.41
C CYS A 186 -11.35 1.39 15.82
N GLY A 187 -10.61 1.57 14.73
CA GLY A 187 -9.95 0.46 14.06
C GLY A 187 -8.90 0.87 13.03
N PRO A 188 -8.15 -0.10 12.48
CA PRO A 188 -7.25 0.14 11.36
C PRO A 188 -8.02 0.54 10.10
N VAL A 189 -7.51 1.53 9.36
CA VAL A 189 -8.22 2.12 8.21
C VAL A 189 -8.55 1.09 7.14
N GLN A 190 -7.57 0.31 6.69
CA GLN A 190 -7.77 -0.65 5.61
C GLN A 190 -8.66 -1.82 6.03
N SER A 191 -8.56 -2.29 7.29
CA SER A 191 -9.47 -3.32 7.81
C SER A 191 -10.91 -2.81 7.90
N ALA A 192 -11.12 -1.58 8.36
CA ALA A 192 -12.44 -0.96 8.42
C ALA A 192 -13.06 -0.92 7.01
N TYR A 193 -12.35 -0.39 6.02
CA TYR A 193 -12.84 -0.31 4.65
C TYR A 193 -13.09 -1.67 4.00
N TYR A 194 -12.22 -2.65 4.25
CA TYR A 194 -12.41 -4.01 3.79
C TYR A 194 -13.74 -4.61 4.30
N TYR A 195 -13.99 -4.51 5.61
CA TYR A 195 -15.22 -5.03 6.19
C TYR A 195 -16.46 -4.22 5.81
N MET A 196 -16.35 -2.89 5.70
CA MET A 196 -17.43 -2.05 5.18
C MET A 196 -17.84 -2.48 3.76
N GLY A 197 -16.88 -2.67 2.87
CA GLY A 197 -17.14 -3.16 1.51
C GLY A 197 -17.78 -4.55 1.50
N LYS A 198 -17.26 -5.47 2.30
CA LYS A 198 -17.80 -6.85 2.42
C LYS A 198 -19.23 -6.89 2.98
N LEU A 199 -19.58 -5.97 3.87
CA LEU A 199 -20.90 -5.87 4.50
C LEU A 199 -21.88 -4.96 3.74
N GLY A 200 -21.42 -4.27 2.68
CA GLY A 200 -22.23 -3.30 1.96
C GLY A 200 -22.53 -2.03 2.76
N TYR A 201 -21.68 -1.69 3.73
CA TYR A 201 -21.86 -0.50 4.56
C TYR A 201 -21.25 0.73 3.91
N SER A 202 -22.01 1.82 3.90
CA SER A 202 -21.61 3.13 3.39
C SER A 202 -22.01 4.23 4.38
N GLY A 203 -21.59 5.48 4.14
CA GLY A 203 -21.96 6.62 4.98
C GLY A 203 -21.22 6.71 6.32
N MET A 204 -20.08 6.00 6.45
CA MET A 204 -19.16 6.15 7.58
C MET A 204 -17.84 6.72 7.06
N SER A 205 -17.29 7.73 7.75
CA SER A 205 -16.03 8.37 7.40
C SER A 205 -15.11 8.45 8.62
N THR A 206 -13.81 8.58 8.35
CA THR A 206 -12.81 8.77 9.41
C THR A 206 -12.86 10.18 10.00
N LEU A 207 -12.59 10.26 11.29
CA LEU A 207 -12.41 11.52 12.00
C LEU A 207 -10.96 11.97 11.94
N GLY A 208 -10.77 13.25 11.60
CA GLY A 208 -9.56 14.05 11.82
C GLY A 208 -8.23 13.28 11.73
N THR A 209 -7.28 13.61 12.60
CA THR A 209 -5.96 12.95 12.67
C THR A 209 -6.06 11.53 13.23
N PRO A 210 -5.24 10.57 12.77
CA PRO A 210 -5.16 9.23 13.36
C PRO A 210 -4.88 9.25 14.87
N LEU A 211 -5.50 8.32 15.60
CA LEU A 211 -5.21 8.08 17.03
C LEU A 211 -3.84 7.43 17.23
N GLY A 212 -3.34 6.75 16.21
CA GLY A 212 -2.01 6.18 16.20
C GLY A 212 -1.62 5.74 14.80
N ILE A 213 -0.32 5.79 14.52
CA ILE A 213 0.28 5.27 13.30
C ILE A 213 1.32 4.26 13.74
N THR A 214 1.30 3.07 13.14
CA THR A 214 2.31 2.06 13.39
C THR A 214 2.86 1.50 12.09
N GLU A 215 4.16 1.32 12.03
CA GLU A 215 4.80 0.65 10.92
C GLU A 215 4.78 -0.87 11.14
N LEU A 216 4.21 -1.59 10.19
CA LEU A 216 4.27 -3.05 10.13
C LEU A 216 5.52 -3.45 9.36
N ARG A 217 6.23 -4.45 9.86
CA ARG A 217 7.48 -4.95 9.27
C ARG A 217 7.45 -6.46 9.18
N ILE A 218 8.30 -7.00 8.31
CA ILE A 218 8.61 -8.43 8.32
C ILE A 218 9.60 -8.66 9.46
N ALA A 219 9.21 -9.51 10.41
CA ALA A 219 10.09 -10.00 11.46
C ALA A 219 10.65 -11.37 11.06
N VAL A 220 11.92 -11.59 11.35
CA VAL A 220 12.69 -12.78 10.98
C VAL A 220 13.28 -13.38 12.24
N ASN A 221 13.33 -14.71 12.31
CA ASN A 221 14.01 -15.42 13.39
C ASN A 221 15.45 -14.90 13.56
N ARG A 222 15.93 -14.77 14.81
CA ARG A 222 17.21 -14.11 15.13
C ARG A 222 18.42 -14.74 14.46
N ASP A 223 18.37 -16.05 14.24
CA ASP A 223 19.47 -16.83 13.70
C ASP A 223 19.47 -16.85 12.16
N ARG A 224 18.48 -16.21 11.52
CA ARG A 224 18.25 -16.23 10.06
C ARG A 224 18.58 -14.89 9.38
N GLY A 225 19.79 -14.39 9.63
CA GLY A 225 20.29 -13.18 8.97
C GLY A 225 20.44 -13.32 7.44
N ASP A 226 20.57 -14.55 6.93
CA ASP A 226 20.49 -14.87 5.50
C ASP A 226 19.12 -14.51 4.91
N ILE A 227 18.03 -14.88 5.59
CA ILE A 227 16.66 -14.58 5.15
C ILE A 227 16.35 -13.11 5.28
N LEU A 228 16.86 -12.42 6.32
CA LEU A 228 16.69 -10.98 6.44
C LEU A 228 17.23 -10.23 5.22
N ARG A 229 18.40 -10.62 4.70
CA ARG A 229 18.95 -10.03 3.49
C ARG A 229 18.03 -10.24 2.29
N MET A 230 17.53 -11.47 2.09
CA MET A 230 16.57 -11.77 1.03
C MET A 230 15.30 -10.92 1.13
N VAL A 231 14.78 -10.71 2.36
CA VAL A 231 13.62 -9.85 2.60
C VAL A 231 13.91 -8.39 2.20
N ASN A 232 15.06 -7.85 2.62
CA ASN A 232 15.42 -6.47 2.33
C ASN A 232 15.66 -6.24 0.82
N ASP A 233 16.38 -7.16 0.17
CA ASP A 233 16.62 -7.10 -1.28
C ASP A 233 15.33 -7.24 -2.07
N GLY A 234 14.47 -8.20 -1.70
CA GLY A 234 13.17 -8.40 -2.31
C GLY A 234 12.27 -7.18 -2.17
N MET A 235 12.15 -6.61 -0.97
CA MET A 235 11.37 -5.38 -0.75
C MET A 235 11.85 -4.22 -1.62
N LYS A 236 13.17 -4.04 -1.76
CA LYS A 236 13.75 -3.02 -2.63
C LYS A 236 13.36 -3.27 -4.09
N MET A 237 13.50 -4.50 -4.58
CA MET A 237 13.11 -4.87 -5.95
C MET A 237 11.63 -4.67 -6.22
N LEU A 238 10.74 -4.98 -5.27
CA LEU A 238 9.30 -4.78 -5.43
C LEU A 238 8.93 -3.30 -5.55
N VAL A 239 9.62 -2.41 -4.82
CA VAL A 239 9.42 -0.96 -4.93
C VAL A 239 9.96 -0.45 -6.27
N GLU A 240 11.19 -0.84 -6.64
CA GLU A 240 11.86 -0.37 -7.89
C GLU A 240 11.13 -0.84 -9.15
N SER A 241 10.56 -2.05 -9.14
CA SER A 241 9.80 -2.61 -10.27
C SER A 241 8.35 -2.09 -10.36
N GLY A 242 7.85 -1.41 -9.32
CA GLY A 242 6.43 -1.02 -9.21
C GLY A 242 5.48 -2.16 -8.82
N GLU A 243 5.99 -3.37 -8.57
CA GLU A 243 5.18 -4.51 -8.15
C GLU A 243 4.52 -4.30 -6.78
N TYR A 244 5.21 -3.61 -5.86
CA TYR A 244 4.61 -3.18 -4.59
C TYR A 244 3.36 -2.33 -4.84
N ASP A 245 3.44 -1.37 -5.76
CA ASP A 245 2.33 -0.48 -6.09
C ASP A 245 1.16 -1.25 -6.71
N ARG A 246 1.45 -2.23 -7.57
CA ARG A 246 0.44 -3.11 -8.16
C ARG A 246 -0.31 -3.88 -7.08
N ILE A 247 0.42 -4.48 -6.13
CA ILE A 247 -0.17 -5.23 -5.01
C ILE A 247 -0.94 -4.28 -4.08
N TYR A 248 -0.40 -3.10 -3.74
CA TYR A 248 -1.08 -2.12 -2.90
C TYR A 248 -2.40 -1.64 -3.52
N ARG A 249 -2.38 -1.28 -4.81
CA ARG A 249 -3.57 -0.80 -5.54
C ARG A 249 -4.67 -1.87 -5.53
N LYS A 250 -4.31 -3.13 -5.82
CA LYS A 250 -5.23 -4.27 -5.82
C LYS A 250 -6.02 -4.39 -4.51
N TRP A 251 -5.36 -4.16 -3.38
CA TRP A 251 -5.95 -4.39 -2.06
C TRP A 251 -6.62 -3.17 -1.43
N PHE A 252 -6.14 -1.96 -1.74
CA PHE A 252 -6.50 -0.76 -0.97
C PHE A 252 -7.02 0.41 -1.79
N VAL A 253 -7.02 0.31 -3.12
CA VAL A 253 -7.45 1.41 -3.98
C VAL A 253 -8.68 1.00 -4.77
N GLN A 254 -9.72 1.82 -4.66
CA GLN A 254 -10.88 1.72 -5.51
C GLN A 254 -10.67 2.59 -6.75
N ASP A 255 -10.63 1.96 -7.92
CA ASP A 255 -10.56 2.69 -9.18
C ASP A 255 -11.84 3.49 -9.46
N LEU A 256 -11.69 4.60 -10.17
CA LEU A 256 -12.81 5.40 -10.64
C LEU A 256 -13.49 4.73 -11.82
N ASN A 257 -14.82 4.81 -11.87
CA ASN A 257 -15.53 4.52 -13.11
C ASN A 257 -15.43 5.71 -14.10
N ALA A 258 -15.90 5.50 -15.32
CA ALA A 258 -15.82 6.51 -16.39
C ALA A 258 -16.60 7.79 -16.09
N ASP A 259 -17.76 7.67 -15.41
CA ASP A 259 -18.59 8.82 -15.04
C ASP A 259 -17.93 9.67 -13.94
N GLU A 260 -17.40 9.04 -12.89
CA GLU A 260 -16.63 9.74 -11.84
C GLU A 260 -15.43 10.47 -12.44
N SER A 261 -14.69 9.79 -13.32
CA SER A 261 -13.53 10.34 -14.04
C SER A 261 -13.89 11.56 -14.88
N LEU A 262 -14.99 11.50 -15.64
CA LEU A 262 -15.45 12.58 -16.50
C LEU A 262 -15.98 13.78 -15.69
N LYS A 263 -16.73 13.53 -14.62
CA LYS A 263 -17.21 14.59 -13.70
C LYS A 263 -16.03 15.33 -13.07
N LEU A 264 -15.01 14.58 -12.62
CA LEU A 264 -13.82 15.16 -12.01
C LEU A 264 -13.04 16.03 -13.02
N LEU A 265 -12.87 15.54 -14.26
CA LEU A 265 -12.24 16.31 -15.34
C LEU A 265 -13.02 17.59 -15.65
N ASN A 266 -14.34 17.53 -15.79
CA ASN A 266 -15.17 18.70 -16.09
C ASN A 266 -15.11 19.73 -14.97
N ALA A 267 -15.14 19.30 -13.71
CA ALA A 267 -15.00 20.19 -12.57
C ALA A 267 -13.63 20.89 -12.55
N ALA A 268 -12.55 20.19 -12.91
CA ALA A 268 -11.23 20.80 -13.00
C ALA A 268 -11.15 21.83 -14.14
N LYS A 269 -11.81 21.57 -15.29
CA LYS A 269 -11.92 22.52 -16.39
C LYS A 269 -12.66 23.79 -15.97
N GLU A 270 -13.80 23.67 -15.29
CA GLU A 270 -14.51 24.84 -14.74
C GLU A 270 -13.65 25.63 -13.76
N ALA A 271 -12.81 24.95 -12.98
CA ALA A 271 -11.91 25.58 -12.02
C ALA A 271 -10.77 26.37 -12.67
N THR A 272 -10.59 26.32 -13.98
CA THR A 272 -9.64 27.20 -14.69
C THR A 272 -10.15 28.64 -14.79
N LEU A 273 -11.48 28.83 -14.85
CA LEU A 273 -12.10 30.12 -15.15
C LEU A 273 -11.79 31.22 -14.13
N PRO A 274 -11.80 30.97 -12.80
CA PRO A 274 -11.51 32.01 -11.82
C PRO A 274 -10.02 32.07 -11.41
N ALA A 275 -9.11 31.39 -12.12
CA ALA A 275 -7.70 31.40 -11.76
C ALA A 275 -7.08 32.81 -11.91
N TYR A 276 -6.25 33.19 -10.93
CA TYR A 276 -5.54 34.46 -10.92
C TYR A 276 -4.05 34.20 -11.19
N THR A 277 -3.64 34.32 -12.45
CA THR A 277 -2.26 33.99 -12.87
C THR A 277 -1.62 35.10 -13.73
N PRO A 278 -1.50 36.34 -13.22
CA PRO A 278 -1.01 37.48 -14.01
C PRO A 278 0.49 37.41 -14.34
N TYR A 279 1.29 36.62 -13.62
CA TYR A 279 2.74 36.59 -13.78
C TYR A 279 3.17 35.51 -14.78
N SER A 280 2.76 34.25 -14.59
CA SER A 280 3.14 33.18 -15.52
C SER A 280 2.24 33.10 -16.75
N ARG A 281 0.99 33.59 -16.63
CA ARG A 281 -0.10 33.39 -17.59
C ARG A 281 -0.44 31.91 -17.85
N GLN A 282 -0.04 31.02 -16.94
CA GLN A 282 -0.37 29.59 -17.00
C GLN A 282 -1.58 29.30 -16.12
N THR A 283 -2.77 29.47 -16.68
CA THR A 283 -4.03 29.12 -16.00
C THR A 283 -4.06 27.63 -15.67
N ARG A 284 -4.34 27.31 -14.40
CA ARG A 284 -4.55 25.93 -13.94
C ARG A 284 -5.82 25.83 -13.10
N GLY A 285 -6.57 24.77 -13.33
CA GLY A 285 -7.70 24.35 -12.51
C GLY A 285 -7.49 22.92 -12.03
N ALA A 286 -7.96 22.60 -10.84
CA ALA A 286 -7.91 21.26 -10.30
C ALA A 286 -9.23 20.89 -9.64
N ALA A 287 -9.47 19.60 -9.55
CA ALA A 287 -10.59 19.06 -8.80
C ALA A 287 -10.16 17.82 -8.02
N VAL A 288 -10.77 17.67 -6.85
CA VAL A 288 -10.54 16.58 -5.90
C VAL A 288 -11.86 15.84 -5.69
N LEU A 289 -11.87 14.52 -5.89
CA LEU A 289 -12.98 13.62 -5.57
C LEU A 289 -12.72 12.98 -4.20
N THR A 290 -13.72 12.97 -3.34
CA THR A 290 -13.63 12.34 -2.00
C THR A 290 -14.44 11.05 -1.90
N ALA A 291 -14.27 10.31 -0.81
CA ALA A 291 -14.99 9.07 -0.52
C ALA A 291 -16.51 9.28 -0.34
N THR A 292 -16.94 10.50 -0.02
CA THR A 292 -18.37 10.87 0.04
C THR A 292 -18.99 11.04 -1.36
N GLY A 293 -18.17 11.03 -2.41
CA GLY A 293 -18.58 11.30 -3.79
C GLY A 293 -18.61 12.79 -4.14
N GLN A 294 -18.22 13.67 -3.22
CA GLN A 294 -18.18 15.11 -3.46
C GLN A 294 -16.94 15.54 -4.25
N ILE A 295 -17.09 16.59 -5.04
CA ILE A 295 -16.02 17.18 -5.83
C ILE A 295 -15.72 18.60 -5.37
N TYR A 296 -14.47 18.85 -4.99
CA TYR A 296 -13.99 20.16 -4.58
C TYR A 296 -13.08 20.74 -5.66
N LYS A 297 -13.40 21.95 -6.11
CA LYS A 297 -12.67 22.67 -7.16
C LYS A 297 -11.60 23.58 -6.54
N GLY A 298 -10.51 23.80 -7.25
CA GLY A 298 -9.45 24.72 -6.87
C GLY A 298 -8.77 25.34 -8.08
N SER A 299 -8.38 26.60 -7.94
CA SER A 299 -7.78 27.39 -9.01
C SER A 299 -6.41 27.88 -8.60
N ALA A 300 -5.50 28.02 -9.55
CA ALA A 300 -4.20 28.63 -9.26
C ALA A 300 -4.38 30.11 -8.89
N VAL A 301 -3.69 30.53 -7.83
CA VAL A 301 -3.62 31.91 -7.38
C VAL A 301 -2.16 32.28 -7.24
N GLU A 302 -1.69 33.21 -8.08
CA GLU A 302 -0.32 33.69 -8.03
C GLU A 302 -0.20 34.96 -7.19
N ASN A 303 0.97 35.10 -6.59
CA ASN A 303 1.41 36.30 -5.92
C ASN A 303 2.76 36.73 -6.51
N SER A 304 3.08 38.03 -6.46
CA SER A 304 4.40 38.54 -6.86
C SER A 304 5.53 37.88 -6.09
N ASP A 305 5.27 37.49 -4.84
CA ASP A 305 6.12 36.55 -4.11
C ASP A 305 5.65 35.12 -4.41
N LYS A 306 6.49 34.37 -5.12
CA LYS A 306 6.21 32.98 -5.50
C LYS A 306 5.90 32.09 -4.29
N ALA A 307 6.50 32.37 -3.11
CA ALA A 307 6.27 31.58 -1.90
C ALA A 307 4.84 31.71 -1.35
N LEU A 308 4.13 32.79 -1.71
CA LEU A 308 2.74 33.04 -1.32
C LEU A 308 1.73 32.54 -2.35
N SER A 309 2.19 32.00 -3.49
CA SER A 309 1.30 31.43 -4.52
C SER A 309 0.67 30.11 -4.05
N VAL A 310 -0.58 29.88 -4.45
CA VAL A 310 -1.33 28.64 -4.16
C VAL A 310 -1.59 27.90 -5.48
N THR A 311 -1.16 26.63 -5.55
CA THR A 311 -1.45 25.80 -6.72
C THR A 311 -2.90 25.36 -6.75
N ALA A 312 -3.43 25.06 -7.93
CA ALA A 312 -4.81 24.62 -8.09
C ALA A 312 -5.13 23.36 -7.26
N VAL A 313 -4.22 22.38 -7.25
CA VAL A 313 -4.35 21.14 -6.44
C VAL A 313 -4.44 21.48 -4.95
N THR A 314 -3.58 22.40 -4.48
CA THR A 314 -3.55 22.81 -3.08
C THR A 314 -4.83 23.53 -2.68
N ALA A 315 -5.36 24.40 -3.55
CA ALA A 315 -6.63 25.06 -3.32
C ALA A 315 -7.80 24.07 -3.26
N ALA A 316 -7.86 23.10 -4.19
CA ALA A 316 -8.91 22.09 -4.23
C ALA A 316 -8.88 21.22 -2.97
N LEU A 317 -7.67 20.81 -2.55
CA LEU A 317 -7.45 20.03 -1.35
C LEU A 317 -7.85 20.82 -0.09
N ALA A 318 -7.46 22.10 0.01
CA ALA A 318 -7.84 22.96 1.12
C ALA A 318 -9.37 23.15 1.22
N ASN A 319 -10.07 23.25 0.08
CA ASN A 319 -11.53 23.33 0.05
C ASN A 319 -12.21 22.05 0.56
N ALA A 320 -11.69 20.87 0.18
CA ALA A 320 -12.17 19.58 0.68
C ALA A 320 -11.98 19.46 2.20
N ILE A 321 -10.75 19.73 2.67
CA ILE A 321 -10.40 19.65 4.09
C ILE A 321 -11.16 20.68 4.92
N GLY A 322 -11.31 21.91 4.42
CA GLY A 322 -12.08 22.98 5.07
C GLY A 322 -13.58 22.64 5.18
N SER A 323 -14.07 21.77 4.28
CA SER A 323 -15.41 21.18 4.34
C SER A 323 -15.44 19.87 5.14
N ALA A 324 -14.33 19.55 5.80
CA ALA A 324 -14.16 18.40 6.66
C ALA A 324 -14.26 17.04 5.94
N ASP A 325 -14.02 17.05 4.64
CA ASP A 325 -14.04 15.88 3.76
C ASP A 325 -12.60 15.49 3.38
N ILE A 326 -11.97 14.74 4.30
CA ILE A 326 -10.52 14.48 4.30
C ILE A 326 -10.14 13.18 3.58
N GLU A 327 -11.12 12.41 3.10
CA GLU A 327 -10.90 11.10 2.51
C GLU A 327 -10.84 11.22 0.99
N ILE A 328 -9.65 11.49 0.49
CA ILE A 328 -9.44 11.78 -0.92
C ILE A 328 -9.36 10.48 -1.72
N LYS A 329 -10.19 10.36 -2.78
CA LYS A 329 -10.13 9.25 -3.74
C LYS A 329 -9.21 9.57 -4.91
N ALA A 330 -9.38 10.77 -5.49
CA ALA A 330 -8.68 11.13 -6.71
C ALA A 330 -8.50 12.64 -6.86
N VAL A 331 -7.55 13.03 -7.71
CA VAL A 331 -7.28 14.40 -8.09
C VAL A 331 -6.92 14.48 -9.56
N ILE A 332 -7.31 15.57 -10.20
CA ILE A 332 -6.85 15.95 -11.53
C ILE A 332 -6.52 17.43 -11.56
N CYS A 333 -5.45 17.79 -12.25
CA CYS A 333 -5.07 19.17 -12.54
C CYS A 333 -5.08 19.34 -14.07
N VAL A 334 -5.62 20.45 -14.56
CA VAL A 334 -5.74 20.75 -16.00
C VAL A 334 -5.27 22.17 -16.32
N ASP A 335 -4.86 22.38 -17.57
CA ASP A 335 -4.63 23.72 -18.14
C ASP A 335 -5.92 24.38 -18.65
N ALA A 336 -5.80 25.58 -19.23
CA ALA A 336 -6.92 26.33 -19.80
C ALA A 336 -7.68 25.59 -20.92
N ASP A 337 -7.00 24.71 -21.66
CA ASP A 337 -7.61 23.88 -22.71
C ASP A 337 -8.26 22.61 -22.13
N GLY A 338 -8.16 22.42 -20.81
CA GLY A 338 -8.67 21.27 -20.11
C GLY A 338 -7.85 20.01 -20.31
N ARG A 339 -6.57 20.15 -20.69
CA ARG A 339 -5.63 19.03 -20.79
C ARG A 339 -5.02 18.75 -19.41
N PRO A 340 -4.99 17.48 -18.97
CA PRO A 340 -4.32 17.09 -17.73
C PRO A 340 -2.87 17.53 -17.68
N VAL A 341 -2.47 17.97 -16.49
CA VAL A 341 -1.15 18.49 -16.19
C VAL A 341 -0.56 17.61 -15.10
N PRO A 342 0.70 17.17 -15.25
CA PRO A 342 1.35 16.41 -14.21
C PRO A 342 1.33 17.15 -12.87
N VAL A 343 0.84 16.47 -11.83
CA VAL A 343 0.90 16.94 -10.44
C VAL A 343 2.35 16.84 -9.97
N SER A 344 2.87 17.93 -9.39
CA SER A 344 4.30 18.05 -9.02
C SER A 344 4.68 17.11 -7.88
N PRO A 345 5.98 16.83 -7.66
CA PRO A 345 6.44 16.06 -6.50
C PRO A 345 5.98 16.65 -5.15
N GLU A 346 5.98 17.98 -5.00
CA GLU A 346 5.53 18.66 -3.78
C GLU A 346 4.02 18.51 -3.57
N GLU A 347 3.23 18.59 -4.65
CA GLU A 347 1.79 18.36 -4.60
C GLU A 347 1.48 16.89 -4.29
N ARG A 348 2.23 15.94 -4.86
CA ARG A 348 2.13 14.51 -4.52
C ARG A 348 2.45 14.27 -3.05
N GLN A 349 3.49 14.90 -2.51
CA GLN A 349 3.78 14.81 -1.06
C GLN A 349 2.62 15.35 -0.21
N ARG A 350 1.98 16.46 -0.61
CA ARG A 350 0.78 16.96 0.08
C ARG A 350 -0.37 15.95 0.06
N LEU A 351 -0.57 15.26 -1.07
CA LEU A 351 -1.59 14.21 -1.18
C LEU A 351 -1.27 13.02 -0.27
N LEU A 352 0.00 12.65 -0.10
CA LEU A 352 0.40 11.52 0.75
C LEU A 352 -0.05 11.64 2.21
N GLU A 353 -0.19 12.86 2.73
CA GLU A 353 -0.75 13.10 4.07
C GLU A 353 -2.18 12.54 4.21
N PHE A 354 -2.92 12.47 3.11
CA PHE A 354 -4.29 11.99 3.04
C PHE A 354 -4.40 10.55 2.53
N GLY A 355 -3.35 10.03 1.89
CA GLY A 355 -3.24 8.63 1.56
C GLY A 355 -2.36 8.34 0.35
N ARG A 356 -1.57 7.27 0.43
CA ARG A 356 -0.80 6.72 -0.70
C ARG A 356 -1.68 6.43 -1.92
N GLY A 357 -2.86 5.86 -1.68
CA GLY A 357 -3.75 5.31 -2.69
C GLY A 357 -4.53 6.35 -3.52
N ILE A 358 -4.36 7.65 -3.25
CA ILE A 358 -5.05 8.70 -4.00
C ILE A 358 -4.66 8.63 -5.47
N LEU A 359 -5.65 8.55 -6.35
CA LEU A 359 -5.43 8.48 -7.79
C LEU A 359 -5.20 9.86 -8.38
N VAL A 360 -4.01 10.10 -8.90
CA VAL A 360 -3.64 11.26 -9.71
C VAL A 360 -3.92 10.94 -11.18
N LEU A 361 -4.96 11.56 -11.73
CA LEU A 361 -5.43 11.32 -13.08
C LEU A 361 -4.60 12.10 -14.12
N ASN A 362 -4.24 11.42 -15.20
CA ASN A 362 -3.57 11.99 -16.38
C ASN A 362 -4.09 11.29 -17.65
N PHE A 363 -3.73 11.79 -18.84
CA PHE A 363 -3.89 11.01 -20.06
C PHE A 363 -2.72 10.05 -20.26
N ASP A 364 -3.02 8.83 -20.68
CA ASP A 364 -2.02 7.91 -21.22
C ASP A 364 -1.66 8.26 -22.69
N GLU A 365 -0.78 7.47 -23.29
CA GLU A 365 -0.35 7.65 -24.68
C GLU A 365 -1.50 7.53 -25.70
N ALA A 366 -2.58 6.83 -25.36
CA ALA A 366 -3.78 6.70 -26.17
C ALA A 366 -4.80 7.84 -25.94
N GLY A 367 -4.51 8.78 -25.04
CA GLY A 367 -5.42 9.87 -24.68
C GLY A 367 -6.55 9.44 -23.73
N LEU A 368 -6.46 8.25 -23.14
CA LEU A 368 -7.42 7.78 -22.13
C LEU A 368 -7.03 8.30 -20.76
N LEU A 369 -8.03 8.66 -19.96
CA LEU A 369 -7.79 9.11 -18.60
C LEU A 369 -7.41 7.90 -17.71
N THR A 370 -6.22 7.92 -17.16
CA THR A 370 -5.67 6.88 -16.29
C THR A 370 -5.19 7.47 -14.97
N GLY A 371 -5.22 6.66 -13.91
CA GLY A 371 -4.80 7.06 -12.57
C GLY A 371 -3.48 6.42 -12.15
N THR A 372 -2.55 7.25 -11.68
CA THR A 372 -1.36 6.80 -10.94
C THR A 372 -1.55 7.10 -9.46
N MET A 373 -1.11 6.24 -8.56
CA MET A 373 -1.20 6.54 -7.13
C MET A 373 -0.30 7.73 -6.75
N ALA A 374 -0.72 8.54 -5.78
CA ALA A 374 0.09 9.62 -5.23
C ALA A 374 1.43 9.09 -4.69
N GLY A 375 1.42 7.91 -4.08
CA GLY A 375 2.62 7.23 -3.58
C GLY A 375 3.30 6.25 -4.53
N ALA A 376 2.98 6.29 -5.82
CA ALA A 376 3.65 5.45 -6.81
C ALA A 376 5.17 5.69 -6.82
N GLY A 377 5.95 4.61 -6.80
CA GLY A 377 7.41 4.63 -6.75
C GLY A 377 8.01 5.02 -5.38
N LEU A 378 7.18 5.28 -4.37
CA LEU A 378 7.64 5.61 -3.02
C LEU A 378 7.70 4.38 -2.12
N PRO A 379 8.66 4.35 -1.16
CA PRO A 379 8.70 3.32 -0.13
C PRO A 379 7.36 3.19 0.62
N PRO A 380 7.07 2.02 1.20
CA PRO A 380 5.79 1.73 1.87
C PRO A 380 5.35 2.72 2.96
N ALA A 381 6.30 3.32 3.69
CA ALA A 381 6.00 4.29 4.74
C ALA A 381 5.86 5.75 4.26
N GLY A 382 5.95 6.02 2.97
CA GLY A 382 6.11 7.41 2.49
C GLY A 382 7.43 8.01 2.99
N ALA A 383 7.78 9.20 2.52
CA ALA A 383 8.86 10.00 3.12
C ALA A 383 8.57 10.19 4.63
N PRO A 384 9.60 10.34 5.49
CA PRO A 384 9.42 10.39 6.94
C PRO A 384 8.38 11.44 7.30
N GLY A 385 7.22 10.98 7.78
CA GLY A 385 6.30 11.83 8.53
C GLY A 385 7.04 12.49 9.68
N PRO A 386 6.52 13.61 10.21
CA PRO A 386 7.26 14.50 11.08
C PRO A 386 7.96 13.73 12.19
N ARG A 387 9.27 13.98 12.35
CA ARG A 387 9.98 13.67 13.60
C ARG A 387 9.07 14.13 14.73
N ALA A 388 8.78 13.22 15.66
CA ALA A 388 8.16 13.59 16.92
C ALA A 388 8.91 14.81 17.49
N ALA A 389 8.22 15.95 17.53
CA ALA A 389 8.62 17.16 18.23
C ALA A 389 7.42 18.12 18.29
N LEU A 390 6.48 17.84 19.20
CA LEU A 390 6.17 18.66 20.39
C LEU A 390 4.94 18.11 21.10
#